data_AF-A0A1K1P3D2-F1
#
_entry.id   AF-A0A1K1P3D2-F1
#
_cell.length_a   1.000
_cell.length_b   1.000
_cell.length_c   1.000
_cell.angle_alpha   90.00
_cell.angle_beta   90.00
_cell.angle_gamma   90.00
#
_symmetry.space_group_name_H-M   'P 1'
#
loop_
_entity.id
_entity.type
_entity.pdbx_description
1 polymer ?
#
loop_
_entity_poly.entity_id
_entity_poly.type
_entity_poly.pdbx_seq_one_letter_code
_entity_poly.pdbx_strand_id
1 'polypeptide(L)'
;MTKETRTDVQIYSAIAMLFAGVALATAGFIVPPTGEISDSVLLLFAQCLIYAGSIFGVSIYIHTKFAELKSVIENEEGAQA
;
A
#
# COMPACT_ATOMS: atom_id res chain seq x y z
N MET A 1 4.31 -20.35 -8.08
CA MET A 1 4.55 -19.03 -7.45
C MET A 1 4.10 -19.11 -6.01
N THR A 2 5.03 -19.08 -5.06
CA THR A 2 4.77 -19.22 -3.61
C THR A 2 3.91 -18.04 -3.12
N LYS A 3 3.09 -18.27 -2.08
CA LYS A 3 2.06 -17.31 -1.66
C LYS A 3 2.62 -15.98 -1.17
N GLU A 4 3.83 -15.97 -0.59
CA GLU A 4 4.50 -14.75 -0.10
C GLU A 4 4.87 -13.78 -1.22
N THR A 5 5.38 -14.29 -2.35
CA THR A 5 5.77 -13.45 -3.50
C THR A 5 4.58 -12.67 -4.08
N ARG A 6 3.34 -13.16 -3.91
CA ARG A 6 2.13 -12.44 -4.37
C ARG A 6 1.82 -11.21 -3.52
N THR A 7 2.16 -11.23 -2.24
CA THR A 7 1.93 -10.12 -1.31
C THR A 7 3.00 -9.05 -1.52
N ASP A 8 4.27 -9.46 -1.66
CA ASP A 8 5.35 -8.52 -1.94
C ASP A 8 5.16 -7.77 -3.26
N VAL A 9 4.72 -8.48 -4.32
CA VAL A 9 4.41 -7.84 -5.60
C VAL A 9 3.25 -6.84 -5.46
N GLN A 10 2.23 -7.14 -4.65
CA GLN A 10 1.13 -6.20 -4.39
C GLN A 10 1.62 -4.95 -3.67
N ILE A 11 2.43 -5.10 -2.62
CA ILE A 11 3.02 -3.98 -1.88
C ILE A 11 3.91 -3.14 -2.81
N TYR A 12 4.77 -3.79 -3.60
CA TYR A 12 5.63 -3.09 -4.55
C TYR A 12 4.83 -2.35 -5.63
N SER A 13 3.75 -2.97 -6.12
CA SER A 13 2.85 -2.33 -7.08
C SER A 13 2.11 -1.12 -6.49
N ALA A 14 1.71 -1.17 -5.22
CA ALA A 14 1.09 -0.05 -4.52
C ALA A 14 2.07 1.12 -4.35
N ILE A 15 3.32 0.83 -3.97
CA ILE A 15 4.39 1.84 -3.88
C ILE A 15 4.64 2.48 -5.24
N ALA A 16 4.78 1.68 -6.30
CA ALA A 16 4.99 2.18 -7.66
C ALA A 16 3.82 3.07 -8.13
N MET A 17 2.58 2.69 -7.81
CA MET A 17 1.39 3.47 -8.15
C MET A 17 1.33 4.79 -7.38
N LEU A 18 1.76 4.84 -6.11
CA LEU A 18 1.88 6.08 -5.36
C LEU A 18 2.89 7.03 -6.00
N PHE A 19 4.07 6.53 -6.38
CA PHE A 19 5.06 7.33 -7.09
C PHE A 19 4.51 7.88 -8.41
N ALA A 20 3.81 7.06 -9.19
CA ALA A 20 3.16 7.49 -10.42
C ALA A 20 2.09 8.58 -10.17
N GLY A 21 1.29 8.44 -9.11
CA GLY A 21 0.28 9.41 -8.72
C GLY A 21 0.88 10.75 -8.31
N VAL A 22 1.94 10.74 -7.50
CA VAL A 22 2.67 11.96 -7.11
C VAL A 22 3.31 12.62 -8.33
N ALA A 23 3.97 11.84 -9.20
CA ALA A 23 4.57 12.36 -10.42
C ALA A 23 3.53 13.00 -11.35
N LEU A 24 2.35 12.40 -11.50
CA LEU A 24 1.24 12.98 -12.27
C LEU A 24 0.67 14.24 -11.64
N ALA A 25 0.51 14.27 -10.31
CA ALA A 25 0.06 15.46 -9.60
C ALA A 25 1.07 16.61 -9.79
N THR A 26 2.37 16.34 -9.64
CA THR A 26 3.44 17.30 -9.90
C THR A 26 3.47 17.76 -11.37
N ALA A 27 3.31 16.84 -12.32
CA ALA A 27 3.22 17.18 -13.75
C ALA A 27 1.99 18.06 -14.05
N GLY A 28 0.87 17.83 -13.37
CA GLY A 28 -0.34 18.66 -13.46
C GLY A 28 -0.13 20.10 -13.00
N PHE A 29 0.83 20.36 -12.10
CA PHE A 29 1.22 21.72 -11.73
C PHE A 29 2.13 22.39 -12.77
N ILE A 30 2.88 21.60 -13.56
CA ILE A 30 3.87 22.10 -14.53
C ILE A 30 3.24 22.32 -15.92
N VAL A 31 2.19 21.57 -16.27
CA VAL A 31 1.48 21.68 -17.56
C VAL A 31 0.49 22.85 -17.54
N PRO A 32 0.46 23.72 -18.58
CA PRO A 32 -0.52 24.79 -18.68
C PRO A 32 -1.96 24.27 -18.83
N PRO A 33 -2.99 24.91 -18.22
CA PRO A 33 -2.99 26.21 -17.54
C PRO A 33 -2.36 26.17 -16.14
N THR A 34 -1.29 26.94 -15.97
CA THR A 34 -0.53 27.03 -14.71
C THR A 34 -1.40 27.64 -13.61
N GLY A 35 -1.67 26.88 -12.55
CA GLY A 35 -2.43 27.34 -11.39
C GLY A 35 -3.75 26.59 -11.16
N GLU A 36 -4.20 25.79 -12.12
CA GLU A 36 -5.40 24.95 -11.98
C GLU A 36 -5.02 23.47 -12.10
N ILE A 37 -5.11 22.74 -10.98
CA ILE A 37 -5.08 21.29 -11.03
C ILE A 37 -6.41 20.83 -11.61
N SER A 38 -6.37 20.15 -12.75
CA SER A 38 -7.56 19.55 -13.33
C SER A 38 -8.20 18.57 -12.33
N ASP A 39 -9.50 18.69 -12.12
CA ASP A 39 -10.28 17.81 -11.24
C ASP A 39 -10.06 16.33 -11.56
N SER A 40 -9.88 15.99 -12.84
CA SER A 40 -9.57 14.64 -13.29
C SER A 40 -8.23 14.09 -12.79
N VAL A 41 -7.21 14.95 -12.66
CA VAL A 41 -5.88 14.55 -12.14
C VAL A 41 -5.97 14.31 -10.63
N LEU A 42 -6.70 15.17 -9.92
CA LEU A 42 -6.90 15.03 -8.48
C LEU A 42 -7.72 13.77 -8.15
N LEU A 43 -8.76 13.49 -8.94
CA LEU A 43 -9.54 12.25 -8.85
C LEU A 43 -8.72 11.00 -9.15
N LEU A 44 -7.88 11.03 -10.19
CA LEU A 44 -6.98 9.91 -10.49
C LEU A 44 -5.98 9.67 -9.36
N PHE A 45 -5.40 10.74 -8.81
CA PHE A 45 -4.51 10.67 -7.66
C PHE A 45 -5.22 10.12 -6.42
N ALA A 46 -6.46 10.57 -6.14
CA ALA A 46 -7.28 10.03 -5.06
C ALA A 46 -7.53 8.52 -5.24
N GLN A 47 -7.79 8.07 -6.46
CA GLN A 47 -7.98 6.64 -6.74
C GLN A 47 -6.70 5.84 -6.52
N CYS A 48 -5.53 6.38 -6.88
CA CYS A 48 -4.24 5.78 -6.56
C CYS A 48 -4.02 5.66 -5.03
N LEU A 49 -4.38 6.69 -4.26
CA LEU A 49 -4.31 6.67 -2.80
C LEU A 49 -5.26 5.61 -2.19
N ILE A 50 -6.49 5.50 -2.69
CA ILE A 50 -7.46 4.49 -2.23
C ILE A 50 -6.94 3.08 -2.51
N TYR A 51 -6.39 2.84 -3.70
CA TYR A 51 -5.81 1.55 -4.06
C TYR A 51 -4.61 1.20 -3.17
N ALA A 52 -3.65 2.12 -3.03
CA ALA A 52 -2.47 1.91 -2.21
C ALA A 52 -2.83 1.72 -0.73
N GLY A 53 -3.74 2.53 -0.20
CA GLY A 53 -4.24 2.43 1.17
C GLY A 53 -4.93 1.09 1.45
N SER A 54 -5.70 0.56 0.49
CA SER A 54 -6.36 -0.74 0.62
C SER A 54 -5.33 -1.89 0.71
N ILE A 55 -4.29 -1.86 -0.13
CA ILE A 55 -3.24 -2.88 -0.13
C ILE A 55 -2.41 -2.80 1.15
N PHE A 56 -1.98 -1.60 1.56
CA PHE A 56 -1.19 -1.45 2.78
C PHE A 56 -1.99 -1.79 4.03
N GLY A 57 -3.27 -1.40 4.10
CA GLY A 57 -4.14 -1.74 5.23
C GLY A 57 -4.26 -3.24 5.44
N VAL A 58 -4.47 -4.01 4.37
CA VAL A 58 -4.53 -5.47 4.44
C VAL A 58 -3.15 -6.06 4.79
N SER A 59 -2.07 -5.54 4.21
CA SER A 59 -0.70 -6.00 4.51
C SER A 59 -0.33 -5.84 5.99
N ILE A 60 -0.58 -4.66 6.58
CA ILE A 60 -0.30 -4.40 8.00
C ILE A 60 -1.16 -5.29 8.90
N TYR A 61 -2.44 -5.46 8.54
CA TYR A 61 -3.35 -6.32 9.30
C TYR A 61 -2.86 -7.77 9.34
N ILE A 62 -2.47 -8.32 8.18
CA ILE A 62 -1.96 -9.69 8.08
C ILE A 62 -0.66 -9.83 8.90
N HIS A 63 0.30 -8.92 8.76
CA HIS A 63 1.53 -8.97 9.54
C HIS A 63 1.29 -8.93 11.05
N THR A 64 0.41 -8.04 11.50
CA THR A 64 0.05 -7.93 12.92
C THR A 64 -0.56 -9.24 13.43
N LYS A 65 -1.51 -9.82 12.68
CA LYS A 65 -2.16 -11.07 13.06
C LYS A 65 -1.22 -12.28 13.03
N PHE A 66 -0.30 -12.34 12.08
CA PHE A 66 0.73 -13.38 12.07
C PHE A 66 1.68 -13.24 13.27
N ALA A 67 2.08 -12.02 13.63
CA ALA A 67 2.92 -11.78 14.81
C ALA A 67 2.20 -12.20 16.11
N GLU A 68 0.91 -11.86 16.24
CA GLU A 68 0.07 -12.28 17.37
C GLU A 68 -0.01 -13.81 17.47
N LEU A 69 -0.35 -14.50 16.37
CA LEU A 69 -0.42 -15.97 16.34
C LEU A 69 0.92 -16.62 16.66
N LYS A 70 2.03 -16.10 16.12
CA LYS A 70 3.37 -16.61 16.41
C LYS A 70 3.69 -16.53 17.91
N SER A 71 3.34 -15.42 18.55
CA SER A 71 3.56 -15.23 19.98
C SER A 71 2.73 -16.17 20.86
N VAL A 72 1.51 -16.52 20.43
CA VAL A 72 0.66 -17.48 21.15
C VAL A 72 1.26 -18.87 21.11
N ILE A 73 1.72 -19.31 19.93
CA ILE A 73 2.34 -20.64 19.76
C ILE A 73 3.64 -20.73 20.57
N GLU A 74 4.51 -19.70 20.52
CA GLU A 74 5.75 -19.66 21.31
C GLU A 74 5.49 -19.71 22.82
N ASN A 75 4.38 -19.12 23.30
CA ASN A 75 3.99 -19.15 24.70
C ASN A 75 3.42 -20.52 25.14
N GLU A 76 2.67 -21.21 24.27
CA GLU A 76 2.20 -22.57 24.55
C GLU A 76 3.34 -23.60 24.55
N GLU A 77 4.32 -23.49 23.64
CA GLU A 77 5.50 -24.36 23.64
C GLU A 77 6.39 -24.10 24.87
N GLY A 78 6.53 -22.84 25.28
CA GLY A 78 7.28 -22.47 26.49
C GLY A 78 6.60 -22.88 27.81
N ALA A 79 5.28 -23.11 27.81
CA ALA A 79 4.55 -23.58 28.99
C ALA A 79 4.57 -25.12 29.15
N GLN A 80 4.99 -25.86 28.10
CA GLN A 80 5.10 -27.32 28.11
C GLN A 80 6.53 -27.84 28.36
N ALA A 81 7.52 -26.94 28.46
CA ALA A 81 8.91 -27.23 28.83
C ALA A 81 9.18 -26.93 30.31
#